data_AF-A0A6G0HG67-F1
#
_entry.id   AF-A0A6G0HG67-F1
#
_cell.length_a   1.000
_cell.length_b   1.000
_cell.length_c   1.000
_cell.angle_alpha   90.00
_cell.angle_beta   90.00
_cell.angle_gamma   90.00
#
_symmetry.space_group_name_H-M   'P 1'
#
loop_
_entity.id
_entity.type
_entity.pdbx_description
1 polymer ?
#
loop_
_entity_poly.entity_id
_entity_poly.type
_entity_poly.pdbx_seq_one_letter_code
_entity_poly.pdbx_strand_id
1 'polypeptide(L)'
;MAAEEEIQRLKSQLREREEQVHQAAQAGLDLLNQQMDLQNRLDEQRVEMTNALEVLEQDKYSLQKEVALKTRMLESLQSDYDCVKNQQRQQLQEQQEHLERSHSTAVSELNNKMLRLQSALEESQLNEKQLKHKLEVQTETLNNKMEELQALNEHTQSSMTSEMMEVQMKIMELENVKVELEQALQDSQYREQQLELTNSSLQRHLERITEEKEEREKEAVSWFNALEKSREANRDLQIQLAQVLQEAQDPNSRGNSLFAELEDKRAEMERQLISMKVQYQSLQKQHAFSKQQLQRMKFQIATLMQLQSSRADPAQLERLQSMLSEKNGEIQSLMTKLQRLEKVEMMLKSQPANPAPAESCDRQDETYYTDLLQMKLNNTVKDAERLGDELSLQRMKSLSESQRALELERKLFSSERLLKQAQSDKIKLQLRVEELQHKYEPKDAKKNPIQKRKKEKLPVDITPSEETTIDKGQHVVAVEMDVTNTKTEDPAAHTSPTAEAVNATQGVCSGGSEPEPRPAKCVKISADEPVVIPSPSSPVTECKGMEENLQQDKREDRRKKLTVEVIHVNSSTSMENQCAQQ
;
A
#
# COMPACT_ATOMS: atom_id res chain seq x y z
N MET A 1 -56.41 -52.13 82.36
CA MET A 1 -55.85 -51.23 83.39
C MET A 1 -54.33 -51.09 83.19
N ALA A 2 -53.46 -51.66 84.03
CA ALA A 2 -52.01 -51.39 84.00
C ALA A 2 -51.33 -51.48 82.62
N ALA A 3 -51.58 -52.54 81.84
CA ALA A 3 -50.96 -52.71 80.51
C ALA A 3 -51.45 -51.69 79.47
N GLU A 4 -52.67 -51.14 79.61
CA GLU A 4 -53.23 -50.15 78.67
C GLU A 4 -52.70 -48.74 78.99
N GLU A 5 -52.49 -48.45 80.27
CA GLU A 5 -51.83 -47.21 80.75
C GLU A 5 -50.37 -47.15 80.29
N GLU A 6 -49.63 -48.27 80.40
CA GLU A 6 -48.26 -48.42 79.88
C GLU A 6 -48.20 -48.18 78.35
N ILE A 7 -49.15 -48.76 77.59
CA ILE A 7 -49.25 -48.56 76.14
C ILE A 7 -49.60 -47.10 75.80
N GLN A 8 -50.46 -46.43 76.56
CA GLN A 8 -50.76 -45.01 76.35
C GLN A 8 -49.54 -44.12 76.62
N ARG A 9 -48.78 -44.41 77.69
CA ARG A 9 -47.51 -43.73 78.02
C ARG A 9 -46.45 -43.92 76.94
N LEU A 10 -46.29 -45.14 76.41
CA LEU A 10 -45.38 -45.40 75.30
C LEU A 10 -45.81 -44.67 74.02
N LYS A 11 -47.12 -44.56 73.75
CA LYS A 11 -47.66 -43.78 72.62
C LYS A 11 -47.56 -42.26 72.79
N SER A 12 -47.51 -41.72 74.01
CA SER A 12 -47.21 -40.30 74.22
C SER A 12 -45.72 -40.04 74.09
N GLN A 13 -44.86 -40.89 74.66
CA GLN A 13 -43.41 -40.80 74.52
C GLN A 13 -42.93 -40.97 73.07
N LEU A 14 -43.59 -41.84 72.28
CA LEU A 14 -43.30 -41.98 70.85
C LEU A 14 -43.63 -40.69 70.09
N ARG A 15 -44.82 -40.10 70.31
CA ARG A 15 -45.19 -38.81 69.68
C ARG A 15 -44.27 -37.67 70.08
N GLU A 16 -43.91 -37.57 71.36
CA GLU A 16 -42.96 -36.56 71.85
C GLU A 16 -41.58 -36.72 71.18
N ARG A 17 -41.11 -37.97 70.98
CA ARG A 17 -39.89 -38.28 70.23
C ARG A 17 -40.00 -37.95 68.75
N GLU A 18 -41.13 -38.25 68.11
CA GLU A 18 -41.41 -37.92 66.70
C GLU A 18 -41.46 -36.39 66.50
N GLU A 19 -42.10 -35.66 67.41
CA GLU A 19 -42.12 -34.19 67.42
C GLU A 19 -40.72 -33.60 67.62
N GLN A 20 -39.92 -34.13 68.55
CA GLN A 20 -38.51 -33.74 68.74
C GLN A 20 -37.65 -34.02 67.49
N VAL A 21 -37.85 -35.18 66.83
CA VAL A 21 -37.16 -35.53 65.59
C VAL A 21 -37.58 -34.61 64.43
N HIS A 22 -38.88 -34.27 64.33
CA HIS A 22 -39.36 -33.31 63.34
C HIS A 22 -38.82 -31.88 63.59
N GLN A 23 -38.77 -31.43 64.84
CA GLN A 23 -38.17 -30.14 65.20
C GLN A 23 -36.67 -30.10 64.90
N ALA A 24 -35.93 -31.18 65.21
CA ALA A 24 -34.52 -31.29 64.89
C ALA A 24 -34.26 -31.35 63.36
N ALA A 25 -35.11 -32.04 62.61
CA ALA A 25 -35.05 -32.09 61.15
C ALA A 25 -35.35 -30.73 60.52
N GLN A 26 -36.34 -30.00 61.05
CA GLN A 26 -36.67 -28.63 60.60
C GLN A 26 -35.51 -27.67 60.92
N ALA A 27 -34.96 -27.69 62.13
CA ALA A 27 -33.81 -26.86 62.50
C ALA A 27 -32.57 -27.19 61.66
N GLY A 28 -32.37 -28.47 61.31
CA GLY A 28 -31.31 -28.91 60.39
C GLY A 28 -31.52 -28.41 58.95
N LEU A 29 -32.77 -28.40 58.47
CA LEU A 29 -33.13 -27.85 57.16
C LEU A 29 -32.96 -26.32 57.13
N ASP A 30 -33.39 -25.63 58.19
CA ASP A 30 -33.24 -24.17 58.30
C ASP A 30 -31.76 -23.76 58.37
N LEU A 31 -30.92 -24.52 59.08
CA LEU A 31 -29.47 -24.33 59.10
C LEU A 31 -28.84 -24.61 57.72
N LEU A 32 -29.28 -25.64 57.01
CA LEU A 32 -28.81 -25.95 55.65
C LEU A 32 -29.19 -24.83 54.67
N ASN A 33 -30.40 -24.28 54.78
CA ASN A 33 -30.85 -23.13 53.98
C ASN A 33 -30.00 -21.88 54.28
N GLN A 34 -29.73 -21.59 55.55
CA GLN A 34 -28.84 -20.49 55.94
C GLN A 34 -27.41 -20.69 55.41
N GLN A 35 -26.89 -21.93 55.44
CA GLN A 35 -25.58 -22.25 54.87
C GLN A 35 -25.57 -22.06 53.35
N MET A 36 -26.65 -22.43 52.66
CA MET A 36 -26.82 -22.21 51.22
C MET A 36 -26.86 -20.72 50.88
N ASP A 37 -27.61 -19.91 51.62
CA ASP A 37 -27.68 -18.45 51.42
C ASP A 37 -26.33 -17.76 51.67
N LEU A 38 -25.59 -18.18 52.70
CA LEU A 38 -24.24 -17.69 52.97
C LEU A 38 -23.26 -18.09 51.86
N GLN A 39 -23.37 -19.31 51.33
CA GLN A 39 -22.55 -19.77 50.21
C GLN A 39 -22.86 -18.98 48.93
N ASN A 40 -24.14 -18.77 48.60
CA ASN A 40 -24.57 -17.97 47.46
C ASN A 40 -24.00 -16.54 47.53
N ARG A 41 -24.10 -15.87 48.70
CA ARG A 41 -23.53 -14.53 48.90
C ARG A 41 -22.00 -14.49 48.78
N LEU A 42 -21.32 -15.55 49.24
CA LEU A 42 -19.86 -15.67 49.08
C LEU A 42 -19.47 -15.83 47.61
N ASP A 43 -20.25 -16.58 46.84
CA ASP A 43 -20.00 -16.79 45.41
C ASP A 43 -20.39 -15.55 44.57
N GLU A 44 -21.46 -14.83 44.93
CA GLU A 44 -21.77 -13.49 44.40
C GLU A 44 -20.59 -12.53 44.61
N GLN A 45 -20.09 -12.40 45.85
CA GLN A 45 -18.93 -11.56 46.17
C GLN A 45 -17.66 -11.98 45.41
N ARG A 46 -17.44 -13.29 45.21
CA ARG A 46 -16.32 -13.80 44.40
C ARG A 46 -16.44 -13.39 42.93
N VAL A 47 -17.65 -13.44 42.37
CA VAL A 47 -17.93 -13.01 40.99
C VAL A 47 -17.74 -11.49 40.86
N GLU A 48 -18.28 -10.69 41.79
CA GLU A 48 -18.09 -9.23 41.81
C GLU A 48 -16.60 -8.85 41.89
N MET A 49 -15.84 -9.46 42.81
CA MET A 49 -14.41 -9.23 42.94
C MET A 49 -13.61 -9.67 41.72
N THR A 50 -13.97 -10.80 41.09
CA THR A 50 -13.33 -11.25 39.84
C THR A 50 -13.59 -10.27 38.71
N ASN A 51 -14.85 -9.84 38.52
CA ASN A 51 -15.22 -8.85 37.50
C ASN A 51 -14.47 -7.52 37.71
N ALA A 52 -14.34 -7.07 38.97
CA ALA A 52 -13.60 -5.85 39.30
C ALA A 52 -12.09 -5.97 38.97
N LEU A 53 -11.48 -7.14 39.24
CA LEU A 53 -10.09 -7.42 38.86
C LEU A 53 -9.91 -7.44 37.33
N GLU A 54 -10.83 -8.08 36.59
CA GLU A 54 -10.79 -8.12 35.13
C GLU A 54 -10.88 -6.71 34.51
N VAL A 55 -11.76 -5.84 35.02
CA VAL A 55 -11.87 -4.44 34.57
C VAL A 55 -10.57 -3.67 34.86
N LEU A 56 -10.03 -3.77 36.07
CA LEU A 56 -8.77 -3.10 36.43
C LEU A 56 -7.58 -3.61 35.60
N GLU A 57 -7.57 -4.89 35.24
CA GLU A 57 -6.56 -5.48 34.36
C GLU A 57 -6.69 -4.97 32.92
N GLN A 58 -7.91 -4.90 32.38
CA GLN A 58 -8.19 -4.31 31.06
C GLN A 58 -7.78 -2.83 31.01
N ASP A 59 -8.13 -2.03 32.01
CA ASP A 59 -7.77 -0.62 32.12
C ASP A 59 -6.24 -0.43 32.23
N LYS A 60 -5.57 -1.25 33.04
CA LYS A 60 -4.10 -1.28 33.15
C LYS A 60 -3.45 -1.53 31.79
N TYR A 61 -3.90 -2.55 31.03
CA TYR A 61 -3.35 -2.83 29.70
C TYR A 61 -3.66 -1.73 28.68
N SER A 62 -4.85 -1.13 28.75
CA SER A 62 -5.25 0.01 27.93
C SER A 62 -4.35 1.23 28.16
N LEU A 63 -4.17 1.62 29.43
CA LEU A 63 -3.32 2.73 29.85
C LEU A 63 -1.83 2.48 29.53
N GLN A 64 -1.32 1.27 29.74
CA GLN A 64 0.05 0.92 29.35
C GLN A 64 0.29 1.11 27.85
N LYS A 65 -0.67 0.72 27.01
CA LYS A 65 -0.61 0.90 25.55
C LYS A 65 -0.72 2.38 25.16
N GLU A 66 -1.55 3.17 25.84
CA GLU A 66 -1.67 4.60 25.61
C GLU A 66 -0.38 5.35 26.00
N VAL A 67 0.22 5.01 27.14
CA VAL A 67 1.51 5.56 27.56
C VAL A 67 2.61 5.21 26.55
N ALA A 68 2.72 3.95 26.13
CA ALA A 68 3.70 3.55 25.12
C ALA A 68 3.52 4.29 23.78
N LEU A 69 2.28 4.54 23.35
CA LEU A 69 1.99 5.37 22.18
C LEU A 69 2.46 6.82 22.38
N LYS A 70 2.11 7.43 23.52
CA LYS A 70 2.50 8.82 23.85
C LYS A 70 4.01 8.98 23.95
N THR A 71 4.72 8.05 24.57
CA THR A 71 6.19 8.03 24.62
C THR A 71 6.77 8.02 23.21
N ARG A 72 6.31 7.12 22.33
CA ARG A 72 6.77 7.06 20.94
C ARG A 72 6.47 8.35 20.16
N MET A 73 5.33 8.99 20.40
CA MET A 73 4.98 10.28 19.78
C MET A 73 5.90 11.41 20.27
N LEU A 74 6.24 11.43 21.56
CA LEU A 74 7.19 12.39 22.13
C LEU A 74 8.61 12.17 21.57
N GLU A 75 9.06 10.91 21.44
CA GLU A 75 10.33 10.56 20.80
C GLU A 75 10.39 11.06 19.34
N SER A 76 9.31 10.91 18.55
CA SER A 76 9.27 11.46 17.19
C SER A 76 9.31 12.99 17.16
N LEU A 77 8.53 13.67 18.02
CA LEU A 77 8.53 15.13 18.11
C LEU A 77 9.89 15.69 18.59
N GLN A 78 10.57 14.97 19.48
CA GLN A 78 11.92 15.32 19.92
C GLN A 78 12.93 15.16 18.78
N SER A 79 12.84 14.07 17.99
CA SER A 79 13.66 13.88 16.78
C SER A 79 13.44 14.98 15.75
N ASP A 80 12.18 15.37 15.50
CA ASP A 80 11.85 16.45 14.57
C ASP A 80 12.38 17.81 15.08
N TYR A 81 12.24 18.09 16.38
CA TYR A 81 12.78 19.29 17.01
C TYR A 81 14.31 19.37 16.91
N ASP A 82 15.02 18.29 17.26
CA ASP A 82 16.48 18.25 17.17
C ASP A 82 16.97 18.32 15.71
N CYS A 83 16.22 17.76 14.75
CA CYS A 83 16.47 17.94 13.32
C CYS A 83 16.41 19.41 12.90
N VAL A 84 15.28 20.10 13.17
CA VAL A 84 15.11 21.54 12.84
C VAL A 84 16.16 22.41 13.54
N LYS A 85 16.42 22.15 14.82
CA LYS A 85 17.43 22.87 15.62
C LYS A 85 18.85 22.69 15.06
N ASN A 86 19.21 21.49 14.61
CA ASN A 86 20.51 21.24 13.98
C ASN A 86 20.59 21.90 12.60
N GLN A 87 19.52 21.87 11.81
CA GLN A 87 19.45 22.56 10.52
C GLN A 87 19.61 24.09 10.67
N GLN A 88 18.91 24.70 11.63
CA GLN A 88 19.04 26.13 11.94
C GLN A 88 20.47 26.48 12.41
N ARG A 89 21.08 25.65 13.27
CA ARG A 89 22.47 25.86 13.69
C ARG A 89 23.43 25.81 12.50
N GLN A 90 23.26 24.85 11.60
CA GLN A 90 24.09 24.72 10.41
C GLN A 90 23.93 25.94 9.48
N GLN A 91 22.70 26.38 9.22
CA GLN A 91 22.44 27.58 8.39
C GLN A 91 23.08 28.85 8.99
N LEU A 92 22.99 29.03 10.31
CA LEU A 92 23.64 30.16 11.00
C LEU A 92 25.17 30.08 10.90
N GLN A 93 25.75 28.89 11.06
CA GLN A 93 27.19 28.68 10.90
C GLN A 93 27.65 28.95 9.46
N GLU A 94 26.94 28.43 8.45
CA GLU A 94 27.26 28.67 7.03
C GLU A 94 27.18 30.17 6.68
N GLN A 95 26.18 30.88 7.20
CA GLN A 95 26.07 32.34 7.04
C GLN A 95 27.22 33.09 7.74
N GLN A 96 27.56 32.72 8.97
CA GLN A 96 28.66 33.33 9.71
C GLN A 96 29.99 33.11 8.99
N GLU A 97 30.32 31.86 8.62
CA GLU A 97 31.57 31.57 7.92
C GLU A 97 31.63 32.23 6.52
N HIS A 98 30.50 32.38 5.83
CA HIS A 98 30.46 33.12 4.56
C HIS A 98 30.73 34.61 4.77
N LEU A 99 30.13 35.20 5.80
CA LEU A 99 30.37 36.61 6.17
C LEU A 99 31.83 36.84 6.59
N GLU A 100 32.40 35.97 7.43
CA GLU A 100 33.80 36.00 7.85
C GLU A 100 34.76 35.89 6.66
N ARG A 101 34.52 34.96 5.73
CA ARG A 101 35.28 34.85 4.46
C ARG A 101 35.19 36.14 3.65
N SER A 102 34.00 36.72 3.51
CA SER A 102 33.78 37.96 2.73
C SER A 102 34.45 39.19 3.35
N HIS A 103 34.47 39.28 4.69
CA HIS A 103 35.21 40.32 5.40
C HIS A 103 36.72 40.12 5.29
N SER A 104 37.20 38.89 5.42
CA SER A 104 38.62 38.54 5.25
C SER A 104 39.13 38.93 3.86
N THR A 105 38.39 38.60 2.78
CA THR A 105 38.77 39.01 1.42
C THR A 105 38.74 40.53 1.25
N ALA A 106 37.71 41.22 1.74
CA ALA A 106 37.62 42.68 1.65
C ALA A 106 38.76 43.40 2.43
N VAL A 107 39.11 42.91 3.62
CA VAL A 107 40.23 43.42 4.42
C VAL A 107 41.56 43.16 3.70
N SER A 108 41.76 41.97 3.15
CA SER A 108 42.96 41.64 2.36
C SER A 108 43.08 42.54 1.12
N GLU A 109 41.99 42.77 0.38
CA GLU A 109 41.99 43.68 -0.76
C GLU A 109 42.35 45.13 -0.38
N LEU A 110 41.77 45.65 0.71
CA LEU A 110 42.05 46.99 1.21
C LEU A 110 43.50 47.11 1.70
N ASN A 111 44.01 46.11 2.41
CA ASN A 111 45.40 46.08 2.86
C ASN A 111 46.36 46.05 1.66
N ASN A 112 46.08 45.22 0.66
CA ASN A 112 46.85 45.17 -0.60
C ASN A 112 46.77 46.49 -1.39
N LYS A 113 45.66 47.24 -1.33
CA LYS A 113 45.54 48.58 -1.94
C LYS A 113 46.36 49.62 -1.17
N MET A 114 46.30 49.59 0.16
CA MET A 114 47.07 50.45 1.06
C MET A 114 48.58 50.28 0.86
N LEU A 115 49.08 49.04 0.88
CA LEU A 115 50.50 48.73 0.66
C LEU A 115 51.01 49.23 -0.71
N ARG A 116 50.21 49.08 -1.78
CA ARG A 116 50.54 49.60 -3.12
C ARG A 116 50.57 51.12 -3.20
N LEU A 117 49.64 51.81 -2.52
CA LEU A 117 49.64 53.27 -2.45
C LEU A 117 50.82 53.78 -1.62
N GLN A 118 51.18 53.07 -0.54
CA GLN A 118 52.33 53.39 0.28
C GLN A 118 53.64 53.23 -0.50
N SER A 119 53.85 52.13 -1.23
CA SER A 119 55.06 51.95 -2.05
C SER A 119 55.17 52.99 -3.16
N ALA A 120 54.06 53.36 -3.81
CA ALA A 120 54.05 54.40 -4.83
C ALA A 120 54.31 55.81 -4.26
N LEU A 121 53.87 56.08 -3.02
CA LEU A 121 54.19 57.31 -2.30
C LEU A 121 55.68 57.38 -1.93
N GLU A 122 56.25 56.29 -1.41
CA GLU A 122 57.67 56.18 -1.08
C GLU A 122 58.55 56.35 -2.33
N GLU A 123 58.18 55.74 -3.45
CA GLU A 123 58.86 55.91 -4.75
C GLU A 123 58.79 57.35 -5.26
N SER A 124 57.62 57.98 -5.20
CA SER A 124 57.43 59.39 -5.57
C SER A 124 58.27 60.34 -4.71
N GLN A 125 58.30 60.13 -3.39
CA GLN A 125 59.13 60.91 -2.46
C GLN A 125 60.63 60.72 -2.71
N LEU A 126 61.07 59.51 -3.08
CA LEU A 126 62.47 59.27 -3.45
C LEU A 126 62.84 60.00 -4.74
N ASN A 127 61.98 59.93 -5.76
CA ASN A 127 62.15 60.65 -7.02
C ASN A 127 62.19 62.18 -6.81
N GLU A 128 61.32 62.72 -5.95
CA GLU A 128 61.32 64.14 -5.59
C GLU A 128 62.63 64.56 -4.91
N LYS A 129 63.14 63.76 -3.96
CA LYS A 129 64.44 64.01 -3.30
C LYS A 129 65.60 63.99 -4.31
N GLN A 130 65.63 63.02 -5.22
CA GLN A 130 66.67 62.93 -6.26
C GLN A 130 66.63 64.11 -7.23
N LEU A 131 65.44 64.58 -7.62
CA LEU A 131 65.27 65.75 -8.49
C LEU A 131 65.69 67.05 -7.79
N LYS A 132 65.33 67.22 -6.51
CA LYS A 132 65.77 68.35 -5.69
C LYS A 132 67.28 68.42 -5.59
N HIS A 133 67.93 67.30 -5.26
CA HIS A 133 69.39 67.22 -5.15
C HIS A 133 70.11 67.54 -6.47
N LYS A 134 69.61 67.00 -7.60
CA LYS A 134 70.15 67.34 -8.94
C LYS A 134 70.02 68.83 -9.26
N LEU A 135 68.92 69.46 -8.88
CA LEU A 135 68.67 70.89 -9.10
C LEU A 135 69.58 71.75 -8.21
N GLU A 136 69.82 71.33 -6.97
CA GLU A 136 70.75 71.97 -6.03
C GLU A 136 72.18 71.94 -6.57
N VAL A 137 72.70 70.78 -6.98
CA VAL A 137 74.03 70.64 -7.61
C VAL A 137 74.15 71.47 -8.90
N GLN A 138 73.12 71.52 -9.74
CA GLN A 138 73.12 72.38 -10.93
C GLN A 138 73.15 73.88 -10.58
N THR A 139 72.46 74.28 -9.51
CA THR A 139 72.44 75.67 -9.03
C THR A 139 73.79 76.08 -8.45
N GLU A 140 74.41 75.21 -7.65
CA GLU A 140 75.76 75.40 -7.11
C GLU A 140 76.81 75.47 -8.23
N THR A 141 76.75 74.57 -9.22
CA THR A 141 77.65 74.60 -10.38
C THR A 141 77.54 75.90 -11.17
N LEU A 142 76.32 76.44 -11.35
CA LEU A 142 76.10 77.73 -12.01
C LEU A 142 76.64 78.91 -11.19
N ASN A 143 76.48 78.89 -9.85
CA ASN A 143 77.06 79.90 -8.97
C ASN A 143 78.59 79.88 -9.03
N ASN A 144 79.23 78.71 -8.90
CA ASN A 144 80.68 78.56 -8.98
C ASN A 144 81.23 79.09 -10.31
N LYS A 145 80.57 78.80 -11.45
CA LYS A 145 80.94 79.33 -12.76
C LYS A 145 80.72 80.85 -12.88
N MET A 146 79.76 81.42 -12.15
CA MET A 146 79.57 82.87 -12.07
C MET A 146 80.68 83.55 -11.26
N GLU A 147 81.10 82.94 -10.14
CA GLU A 147 82.19 83.40 -9.29
C GLU A 147 83.56 83.29 -9.99
N GLU A 148 83.82 82.19 -10.70
CA GLU A 148 85.02 82.04 -11.56
C GLU A 148 85.14 83.15 -12.61
N LEU A 149 84.04 83.51 -13.28
CA LEU A 149 84.00 84.57 -14.27
C LEU A 149 84.25 85.96 -13.65
N GLN A 150 83.79 86.19 -12.41
CA GLN A 150 84.08 87.42 -11.67
C GLN A 150 85.56 87.49 -11.28
N ALA A 151 86.10 86.42 -10.68
CA ALA A 151 87.49 86.34 -10.27
C ALA A 151 88.46 86.50 -11.45
N LEU A 152 88.21 85.84 -12.60
CA LEU A 152 89.04 85.99 -13.79
C LEU A 152 89.05 87.44 -14.31
N ASN A 153 87.91 88.12 -14.27
CA ASN A 153 87.78 89.52 -14.68
C ASN A 153 88.53 90.48 -13.75
N GLU A 154 88.55 90.21 -12.44
CA GLU A 154 89.36 90.96 -11.48
C GLU A 154 90.86 90.70 -11.68
N HIS A 155 91.25 89.44 -11.84
CA HIS A 155 92.66 89.04 -11.95
C HIS A 155 93.33 89.60 -13.22
N THR A 156 92.58 89.66 -14.32
CA THR A 156 93.02 90.26 -15.60
C THR A 156 93.33 91.76 -15.49
N GLN A 157 92.83 92.44 -14.45
CA GLN A 157 93.12 93.86 -14.16
C GLN A 157 94.36 94.05 -13.28
N SER A 158 95.05 92.97 -12.87
CA SER A 158 96.22 93.00 -11.98
C SER A 158 97.52 92.57 -12.69
N SER A 159 98.62 93.30 -12.44
CA SER A 159 99.92 93.05 -13.08
C SER A 159 100.77 92.07 -12.28
N MET A 160 100.74 90.79 -12.63
CA MET A 160 101.47 89.71 -11.93
C MET A 160 102.91 89.46 -12.41
N THR A 161 103.71 88.87 -11.52
CA THR A 161 105.10 88.42 -11.78
C THR A 161 105.18 86.91 -12.06
N SER A 162 106.25 86.47 -12.74
CA SER A 162 106.38 85.08 -13.23
C SER A 162 106.36 84.01 -12.13
N GLU A 163 107.03 84.24 -10.99
CA GLU A 163 107.05 83.28 -9.88
C GLU A 163 105.67 83.17 -9.20
N MET A 164 104.97 84.29 -9.06
CA MET A 164 103.59 84.34 -8.56
C MET A 164 102.65 83.55 -9.48
N MET A 165 102.84 83.67 -10.80
CA MET A 165 102.05 82.94 -11.80
C MET A 165 102.33 81.43 -11.79
N GLU A 166 103.57 80.99 -11.53
CA GLU A 166 103.90 79.57 -11.38
C GLU A 166 103.33 78.96 -10.09
N VAL A 167 103.38 79.70 -8.97
CA VAL A 167 102.70 79.29 -7.73
C VAL A 167 101.19 79.23 -7.94
N GLN A 168 100.61 80.18 -8.67
CA GLN A 168 99.17 80.19 -8.93
C GLN A 168 98.73 79.05 -9.87
N MET A 169 99.55 78.64 -10.84
CA MET A 169 99.30 77.41 -11.61
C MET A 169 99.30 76.16 -10.72
N LYS A 170 100.27 76.03 -9.79
CA LYS A 170 100.31 74.89 -8.86
C LYS A 170 99.14 74.87 -7.88
N ILE A 171 98.64 76.03 -7.46
CA ILE A 171 97.41 76.14 -6.67
C ILE A 171 96.22 75.64 -7.49
N MET A 172 96.05 76.12 -8.73
CA MET A 172 94.99 75.70 -9.64
C MET A 172 95.06 74.19 -9.98
N GLU A 173 96.25 73.61 -10.13
CA GLU A 173 96.46 72.16 -10.31
C GLU A 173 96.00 71.36 -9.08
N LEU A 174 96.34 71.81 -7.87
CA LEU A 174 95.91 71.17 -6.62
C LEU A 174 94.40 71.33 -6.38
N GLU A 175 93.81 72.47 -6.74
CA GLU A 175 92.38 72.71 -6.69
C GLU A 175 91.62 71.80 -7.66
N ASN A 176 92.12 71.61 -8.89
CA ASN A 176 91.57 70.63 -9.83
C ASN A 176 91.62 69.21 -9.28
N VAL A 177 92.78 68.76 -8.77
CA VAL A 177 92.91 67.41 -8.17
C VAL A 177 92.01 67.24 -6.94
N LYS A 178 91.82 68.29 -6.13
CA LYS A 178 90.87 68.28 -5.02
C LYS A 178 89.43 68.06 -5.52
N VAL A 179 89.00 68.80 -6.53
CA VAL A 179 87.66 68.65 -7.13
C VAL A 179 87.46 67.27 -7.75
N GLU A 180 88.48 66.71 -8.42
CA GLU A 180 88.44 65.34 -8.96
C GLU A 180 88.27 64.29 -7.84
N LEU A 181 88.97 64.45 -6.71
CA LEU A 181 88.83 63.56 -5.55
C LEU A 181 87.48 63.73 -4.85
N GLU A 182 86.95 64.95 -4.74
CA GLU A 182 85.62 65.23 -4.18
C GLU A 182 84.52 64.62 -5.07
N GLN A 183 84.64 64.70 -6.40
CA GLN A 183 83.73 64.03 -7.33
C GLN A 183 83.81 62.51 -7.20
N ALA A 184 85.01 61.93 -7.16
CA ALA A 184 85.19 60.48 -7.01
C ALA A 184 84.65 59.95 -5.67
N LEU A 185 84.74 60.75 -4.60
CA LEU A 185 84.14 60.45 -3.30
C LEU A 185 82.61 60.47 -3.37
N GLN A 186 82.00 61.49 -4.01
CA GLN A 186 80.56 61.55 -4.22
C GLN A 186 80.05 60.39 -5.07
N ASP A 187 80.72 60.09 -6.20
CA ASP A 187 80.38 58.95 -7.07
C ASP A 187 80.40 57.62 -6.32
N SER A 188 81.37 57.45 -5.41
CA SER A 188 81.46 56.29 -4.52
C SER A 188 80.29 56.24 -3.53
N GLN A 189 79.93 57.36 -2.91
CA GLN A 189 78.80 57.46 -1.98
C GLN A 189 77.44 57.19 -2.65
N TYR A 190 77.20 57.69 -3.86
CA TYR A 190 75.97 57.35 -4.61
C TYR A 190 75.92 55.86 -4.95
N ARG A 191 77.07 55.25 -5.27
CA ARG A 191 77.16 53.81 -5.54
C ARG A 191 76.89 52.97 -4.29
N GLU A 192 77.39 53.40 -3.14
CA GLU A 192 77.11 52.81 -1.83
C GLU A 192 75.61 52.90 -1.49
N GLN A 193 75.00 54.08 -1.61
CA GLN A 193 73.55 54.27 -1.38
C GLN A 193 72.68 53.42 -2.33
N GLN A 194 73.08 53.26 -3.60
CA GLN A 194 72.40 52.34 -4.53
C GLN A 194 72.52 50.89 -4.07
N LEU A 195 73.70 50.47 -3.60
CA LEU A 195 73.91 49.13 -3.06
C LEU A 195 73.07 48.91 -1.79
N GLU A 196 73.03 49.86 -0.85
CA GLU A 196 72.16 49.80 0.35
C GLU A 196 70.68 49.65 -0.02
N LEU A 197 70.18 50.44 -0.98
CA LEU A 197 68.80 50.33 -1.46
C LEU A 197 68.51 48.96 -2.06
N THR A 198 69.39 48.42 -2.91
CA THR A 198 69.23 47.08 -3.48
C THR A 198 69.30 45.99 -2.40
N ASN A 199 70.20 46.12 -1.42
CA ASN A 199 70.34 45.19 -0.31
C ASN A 199 69.09 45.19 0.58
N SER A 200 68.54 46.37 0.90
CA SER A 200 67.26 46.49 1.63
C SER A 200 66.08 45.85 0.89
N SER A 201 66.10 45.87 -0.45
CA SER A 201 65.06 45.28 -1.30
C SER A 201 65.19 43.77 -1.37
N LEU A 202 66.42 43.26 -1.49
CA LEU A 202 66.74 41.84 -1.41
C LEU A 202 66.40 41.26 -0.04
N GLN A 203 66.72 41.99 1.04
CA GLN A 203 66.38 41.60 2.41
C GLN A 203 64.85 41.46 2.61
N ARG A 204 64.07 42.47 2.20
CA ARG A 204 62.58 42.39 2.17
C ARG A 204 62.04 41.32 1.22
N HIS A 205 62.82 40.86 0.25
CA HIS A 205 62.43 39.74 -0.61
C HIS A 205 62.72 38.39 0.06
N LEU A 206 63.86 38.28 0.76
CA LEU A 206 64.20 37.12 1.58
C LEU A 206 63.19 36.94 2.72
N GLU A 207 62.83 38.01 3.43
CA GLU A 207 61.83 38.00 4.50
C GLU A 207 60.48 37.41 4.00
N ARG A 208 59.95 37.93 2.88
CA ARG A 208 58.72 37.38 2.27
C ARG A 208 58.86 35.92 1.83
N ILE A 209 59.99 35.51 1.26
CA ILE A 209 60.24 34.10 0.90
C ILE A 209 60.30 33.22 2.15
N THR A 210 60.87 33.71 3.27
CA THR A 210 60.87 32.97 4.54
C THR A 210 59.48 32.86 5.15
N GLU A 211 58.65 33.91 5.08
CA GLU A 211 57.26 33.88 5.52
C GLU A 211 56.44 32.87 4.67
N GLU A 212 56.51 32.94 3.34
CA GLU A 212 55.86 31.98 2.44
C GLU A 212 56.31 30.54 2.68
N LYS A 213 57.60 30.34 3.00
CA LYS A 213 58.15 29.01 3.37
C LYS A 213 57.55 28.53 4.70
N GLU A 214 57.48 29.37 5.72
CA GLU A 214 56.87 29.00 6.99
C GLU A 214 55.37 28.72 6.87
N GLU A 215 54.64 29.47 6.03
CA GLU A 215 53.23 29.20 5.73
C GLU A 215 53.05 27.84 5.07
N ARG A 216 53.87 27.51 4.06
CA ARG A 216 53.89 26.18 3.44
C ARG A 216 54.23 25.06 4.43
N GLU A 217 55.13 25.31 5.38
CA GLU A 217 55.45 24.37 6.46
C GLU A 217 54.27 24.20 7.43
N LYS A 218 53.58 25.28 7.81
CA LYS A 218 52.35 25.25 8.63
C LYS A 218 51.22 24.49 7.92
N GLU A 219 51.01 24.72 6.63
CA GLU A 219 50.06 23.97 5.80
C GLU A 219 50.42 22.48 5.77
N ALA A 220 51.67 22.13 5.47
CA ALA A 220 52.13 20.74 5.42
C ALA A 220 51.92 20.03 6.77
N VAL A 221 52.25 20.67 7.88
CA VAL A 221 51.98 20.15 9.23
C VAL A 221 50.49 19.95 9.47
N SER A 222 49.63 20.86 9.01
CA SER A 222 48.17 20.69 9.10
C SER A 222 47.67 19.48 8.30
N TRP A 223 48.19 19.27 7.09
CA TRP A 223 47.86 18.12 6.24
C TRP A 223 48.34 16.80 6.85
N PHE A 224 49.55 16.76 7.42
CA PHE A 224 50.03 15.59 8.15
C PHE A 224 49.18 15.28 9.39
N ASN A 225 48.80 16.30 10.16
CA ASN A 225 47.93 16.14 11.32
C ASN A 225 46.52 15.66 10.94
N ALA A 226 45.94 16.18 9.86
CA ALA A 226 44.66 15.72 9.34
C ALA A 226 44.73 14.28 8.81
N LEU A 227 45.83 13.93 8.13
CA LEU A 227 46.10 12.57 7.64
C LEU A 227 46.26 11.58 8.80
N GLU A 228 46.97 11.93 9.86
CA GLU A 228 47.15 11.02 11.00
C GLU A 228 45.86 10.84 11.80
N LYS A 229 45.07 11.90 12.02
CA LYS A 229 43.71 11.77 12.57
C LYS A 229 42.80 10.88 11.70
N SER A 230 42.91 10.98 10.37
CA SER A 230 42.19 10.09 9.45
C SER A 230 42.67 8.64 9.57
N ARG A 231 43.97 8.41 9.75
CA ARG A 231 44.53 7.07 10.01
C ARG A 231 44.10 6.51 11.36
N GLU A 232 44.07 7.33 12.42
CA GLU A 232 43.53 6.96 13.74
C GLU A 232 42.06 6.54 13.62
N ALA A 233 41.20 7.39 13.03
CA ALA A 233 39.81 7.04 12.80
C ALA A 233 39.64 5.76 11.94
N ASN A 234 40.50 5.53 10.95
CA ASN A 234 40.50 4.28 10.18
C ASN A 234 40.95 3.07 11.01
N ARG A 235 41.90 3.21 11.94
CA ARG A 235 42.29 2.14 12.88
C ARG A 235 41.13 1.85 13.84
N ASP A 236 40.48 2.87 14.38
CA ASP A 236 39.32 2.72 15.26
C ASP A 236 38.15 2.04 14.56
N LEU A 237 37.84 2.42 13.31
CA LEU A 237 36.83 1.75 12.49
C LEU A 237 37.22 0.30 12.15
N GLN A 238 38.51 0.00 11.94
CA GLN A 238 38.99 -1.38 11.79
C GLN A 238 38.85 -2.20 13.07
N ILE A 239 39.10 -1.60 14.24
CA ILE A 239 38.90 -2.23 15.55
C ILE A 239 37.41 -2.49 15.79
N GLN A 240 36.52 -1.52 15.52
CA GLN A 240 35.07 -1.70 15.60
C GLN A 240 34.58 -2.78 14.63
N LEU A 241 35.08 -2.81 13.39
CA LEU A 241 34.75 -3.86 12.43
C LEU A 241 35.23 -5.24 12.91
N ALA A 242 36.43 -5.32 13.49
CA ALA A 242 36.94 -6.56 14.07
C ALA A 242 36.11 -7.04 15.27
N GLN A 243 35.69 -6.11 16.14
CA GLN A 243 34.78 -6.39 17.26
C GLN A 243 33.43 -6.91 16.77
N VAL A 244 32.77 -6.23 15.83
CA VAL A 244 31.49 -6.67 15.25
C VAL A 244 31.62 -8.03 14.53
N LEU A 245 32.73 -8.28 13.84
CA LEU A 245 32.99 -9.59 13.21
C LEU A 245 33.23 -10.70 14.25
N GLN A 246 33.85 -10.37 15.39
CA GLN A 246 34.05 -11.30 16.50
C GLN A 246 32.73 -11.59 17.23
N GLU A 247 31.93 -10.55 17.55
CA GLU A 247 30.59 -10.67 18.15
C GLU A 247 29.64 -11.51 17.27
N ALA A 248 29.77 -11.37 15.95
CA ALA A 248 29.03 -12.18 14.97
C ALA A 248 29.56 -13.61 14.79
N GLN A 249 30.79 -13.90 15.23
CA GLN A 249 31.36 -15.25 15.27
C GLN A 249 31.14 -15.97 16.61
N ASP A 250 30.91 -15.24 17.71
CA ASP A 250 30.70 -15.82 19.04
C ASP A 250 29.39 -16.63 19.10
N PRO A 251 29.42 -17.98 19.22
CA PRO A 251 28.20 -18.79 19.16
C PRO A 251 27.26 -18.59 20.35
N ASN A 252 27.77 -17.98 21.43
CA ASN A 252 27.07 -17.73 22.69
C ASN A 252 26.50 -16.30 22.84
N SER A 253 26.74 -15.38 21.89
CA SER A 253 26.05 -14.06 21.85
C SER A 253 24.64 -14.14 21.24
N ARG A 254 24.25 -15.35 20.80
CA ARG A 254 23.04 -15.67 20.03
C ARG A 254 21.75 -15.53 20.85
N GLY A 255 21.34 -14.30 21.14
CA GLY A 255 20.08 -14.06 21.86
C GLY A 255 19.68 -12.61 22.19
N ASN A 256 20.36 -11.57 21.68
CA ASN A 256 20.01 -10.16 22.02
C ASN A 256 20.07 -9.15 20.85
N SER A 257 20.15 -9.61 19.60
CA SER A 257 20.01 -8.72 18.45
C SER A 257 18.59 -8.83 17.88
N LEU A 258 17.91 -7.69 17.77
CA LEU A 258 16.55 -7.58 17.22
C LEU A 258 16.45 -8.21 15.81
N PHE A 259 17.53 -8.19 15.03
CA PHE A 259 17.60 -8.83 13.72
C PHE A 259 17.67 -10.36 13.78
N ALA A 260 18.32 -10.94 14.80
CA ALA A 260 18.32 -12.39 15.00
C ALA A 260 16.93 -12.88 15.41
N GLU A 261 16.26 -12.18 16.34
CA GLU A 261 14.86 -12.46 16.67
C GLU A 261 13.91 -12.30 15.47
N LEU A 262 14.12 -11.28 14.64
CA LEU A 262 13.30 -11.07 13.44
C LEU A 262 13.54 -12.15 12.40
N GLU A 263 14.77 -12.62 12.20
CA GLU A 263 15.06 -13.70 11.25
C GLU A 263 14.59 -15.06 11.79
N ASP A 264 14.67 -15.31 13.11
CA ASP A 264 14.07 -16.50 13.74
C ASP A 264 12.54 -16.48 13.64
N LYS A 265 11.89 -15.35 13.95
CA LYS A 265 10.43 -15.15 13.76
C LYS A 265 10.04 -15.28 12.30
N ARG A 266 10.85 -14.76 11.36
CA ARG A 266 10.63 -14.94 9.92
C ARG A 266 10.74 -16.40 9.52
N ALA A 267 11.79 -17.11 9.94
CA ALA A 267 11.97 -18.52 9.65
C ALA A 267 10.88 -19.39 10.29
N GLU A 268 10.34 -19.00 11.45
CA GLU A 268 9.15 -19.62 12.04
C GLU A 268 7.91 -19.36 11.18
N MET A 269 7.63 -18.11 10.80
CA MET A 269 6.49 -17.74 9.95
C MET A 269 6.57 -18.41 8.55
N GLU A 270 7.75 -18.53 7.96
CA GLU A 270 7.96 -19.27 6.71
C GLU A 270 7.68 -20.77 6.89
N ARG A 271 8.10 -21.38 8.02
CA ARG A 271 7.77 -22.77 8.37
C ARG A 271 6.27 -22.97 8.62
N GLN A 272 5.61 -22.06 9.32
CA GLN A 272 4.16 -22.08 9.53
C GLN A 272 3.40 -21.93 8.20
N LEU A 273 3.84 -21.03 7.32
CA LEU A 273 3.27 -20.83 5.97
C LEU A 273 3.41 -22.07 5.10
N ILE A 274 4.59 -22.72 5.10
CA ILE A 274 4.83 -23.98 4.39
C ILE A 274 3.94 -25.09 4.94
N SER A 275 3.86 -25.24 6.27
CA SER A 275 2.98 -26.21 6.92
C SER A 275 1.51 -26.01 6.52
N MET A 276 1.00 -24.78 6.63
CA MET A 276 -0.39 -24.44 6.25
C MET A 276 -0.64 -24.63 4.75
N LYS A 277 0.35 -24.38 3.89
CA LYS A 277 0.28 -24.64 2.43
C LYS A 277 0.20 -26.14 2.13
N VAL A 278 0.97 -26.97 2.83
CA VAL A 278 0.91 -28.44 2.72
C VAL A 278 -0.43 -28.97 3.24
N GLN A 279 -0.91 -28.48 4.39
CA GLN A 279 -2.23 -28.81 4.93
C GLN A 279 -3.35 -28.43 3.94
N TYR A 280 -3.32 -27.22 3.38
CA TYR A 280 -4.28 -26.77 2.37
C TYR A 280 -4.26 -27.65 1.11
N GLN A 281 -3.08 -28.01 0.60
CA GLN A 281 -2.97 -28.91 -0.55
C GLN A 281 -3.49 -30.32 -0.24
N SER A 282 -3.25 -30.83 0.96
CA SER A 282 -3.79 -32.12 1.42
C SER A 282 -5.32 -32.08 1.49
N LEU A 283 -5.88 -31.05 2.14
CA LEU A 283 -7.31 -30.84 2.26
C LEU A 283 -7.99 -30.61 0.90
N GLN A 284 -7.32 -29.92 -0.03
CA GLN A 284 -7.79 -29.73 -1.40
C GLN A 284 -7.86 -31.07 -2.16
N LYS A 285 -6.85 -31.95 -2.01
CA LYS A 285 -6.87 -33.31 -2.58
C LYS A 285 -7.98 -34.16 -1.97
N GLN A 286 -8.16 -34.11 -0.64
CA GLN A 286 -9.22 -34.82 0.07
C GLN A 286 -10.62 -34.35 -0.36
N HIS A 287 -10.83 -33.04 -0.49
CA HIS A 287 -12.08 -32.47 -0.99
C HIS A 287 -12.34 -32.88 -2.45
N ALA A 288 -11.33 -32.85 -3.32
CA ALA A 288 -11.47 -33.33 -4.70
C ALA A 288 -11.85 -34.81 -4.78
N PHE A 289 -11.25 -35.67 -3.94
CA PHE A 289 -11.59 -37.09 -3.85
C PHE A 289 -13.02 -37.31 -3.32
N SER A 290 -13.39 -36.63 -2.21
CA SER A 290 -14.76 -36.69 -1.66
C SER A 290 -15.81 -36.26 -2.69
N LYS A 291 -15.52 -35.19 -3.44
CA LYS A 291 -16.37 -34.69 -4.53
C LYS A 291 -16.54 -35.71 -5.67
N GLN A 292 -15.48 -36.44 -6.04
CA GLN A 292 -15.58 -37.54 -7.01
C GLN A 292 -16.42 -38.71 -6.48
N GLN A 293 -16.29 -39.08 -5.19
CA GLN A 293 -17.12 -40.12 -4.59
C GLN A 293 -18.60 -39.72 -4.57
N LEU A 294 -18.91 -38.46 -4.22
CA LEU A 294 -20.27 -37.93 -4.28
C LEU A 294 -20.85 -37.97 -5.70
N GLN A 295 -20.05 -37.63 -6.72
CA GLN A 295 -20.48 -37.75 -8.13
C GLN A 295 -20.79 -39.20 -8.54
N ARG A 296 -19.98 -40.17 -8.10
CA ARG A 296 -20.26 -41.60 -8.32
C ARG A 296 -21.56 -42.04 -7.65
N MET A 297 -21.81 -41.63 -6.41
CA MET A 297 -23.06 -41.92 -5.70
C MET A 297 -24.26 -41.25 -6.38
N LYS A 298 -24.16 -39.98 -6.79
CA LYS A 298 -25.20 -39.30 -7.59
C LYS A 298 -25.52 -40.07 -8.87
N PHE A 299 -24.52 -40.56 -9.60
CA PHE A 299 -24.71 -41.34 -10.82
C PHE A 299 -25.39 -42.70 -10.56
N GLN A 300 -25.00 -43.38 -9.47
CA GLN A 300 -25.66 -44.63 -9.04
C GLN A 300 -27.13 -44.38 -8.67
N ILE A 301 -27.45 -43.31 -7.92
CA ILE A 301 -28.82 -42.94 -7.56
C ILE A 301 -29.64 -42.60 -8.81
N ALA A 302 -29.10 -41.80 -9.75
CA ALA A 302 -29.77 -41.48 -11.01
C ALA A 302 -30.05 -42.74 -11.85
N THR A 303 -29.11 -43.69 -11.87
CA THR A 303 -29.28 -44.99 -12.54
C THR A 303 -30.38 -45.82 -11.87
N LEU A 304 -30.40 -45.89 -10.53
CA LEU A 304 -31.43 -46.60 -9.77
C LEU A 304 -32.81 -45.97 -9.96
N MET A 305 -32.93 -44.64 -9.97
CA MET A 305 -34.20 -43.94 -10.28
C MET A 305 -34.67 -44.23 -11.69
N GLN A 306 -33.77 -44.27 -12.68
CA GLN A 306 -34.14 -44.64 -14.05
C GLN A 306 -34.59 -46.11 -14.14
N LEU A 307 -33.95 -47.04 -13.44
CA LEU A 307 -34.38 -48.43 -13.34
C LEU A 307 -35.72 -48.59 -12.58
N GLN A 308 -35.98 -47.77 -11.57
CA GLN A 308 -37.29 -47.75 -10.89
C GLN A 308 -38.39 -47.22 -11.81
N SER A 309 -38.11 -46.23 -12.66
CA SER A 309 -39.09 -45.68 -13.61
C SER A 309 -39.55 -46.66 -14.71
N SER A 310 -38.86 -47.81 -14.86
CA SER A 310 -39.25 -48.88 -15.80
C SER A 310 -40.02 -50.05 -15.15
N ARG A 311 -40.17 -50.08 -13.82
CA ARG A 311 -41.11 -51.01 -13.16
C ARG A 311 -42.54 -50.46 -13.25
N ALA A 312 -43.49 -51.35 -13.50
CA ALA A 312 -44.91 -51.03 -13.36
C ALA A 312 -45.21 -50.59 -11.93
N ASP A 313 -46.12 -49.62 -11.77
CA ASP A 313 -46.43 -49.03 -10.47
C ASP A 313 -47.03 -50.09 -9.52
N PRO A 314 -46.43 -50.36 -8.35
CA PRO A 314 -46.97 -51.35 -7.42
C PRO A 314 -48.40 -51.03 -6.97
N ALA A 315 -48.76 -49.74 -6.85
CA ALA A 315 -50.12 -49.35 -6.49
C ALA A 315 -51.15 -49.69 -7.60
N GLN A 316 -50.73 -49.67 -8.87
CA GLN A 316 -51.56 -50.11 -9.99
C GLN A 316 -51.75 -51.63 -10.01
N LEU A 317 -50.70 -52.40 -9.68
CA LEU A 317 -50.78 -53.86 -9.57
C LEU A 317 -51.68 -54.28 -8.39
N GLU A 318 -51.53 -53.65 -7.22
CA GLU A 318 -52.41 -53.90 -6.07
C GLU A 318 -53.88 -53.56 -6.37
N ARG A 319 -54.15 -52.43 -7.05
CA ARG A 319 -55.53 -52.07 -7.44
C ARG A 319 -56.13 -53.06 -8.43
N LEU A 320 -55.37 -53.52 -9.42
CA LEU A 320 -55.83 -54.55 -10.36
C LEU A 320 -56.06 -55.90 -9.67
N GLN A 321 -55.19 -56.29 -8.74
CA GLN A 321 -55.34 -57.50 -7.92
C GLN A 321 -56.57 -57.42 -7.01
N SER A 322 -56.83 -56.24 -6.42
CA SER A 322 -58.03 -55.98 -5.63
C SER A 322 -59.30 -56.09 -6.47
N MET A 323 -59.38 -55.42 -7.63
CA MET A 323 -60.54 -55.55 -8.53
C MET A 323 -60.75 -56.99 -9.04
N LEU A 324 -59.68 -57.74 -9.32
CA LEU A 324 -59.80 -59.16 -9.67
C LEU A 324 -60.34 -59.99 -8.51
N SER A 325 -59.91 -59.73 -7.27
CA SER A 325 -60.43 -60.42 -6.08
C SER A 325 -61.91 -60.10 -5.83
N GLU A 326 -62.32 -58.84 -6.02
CA GLU A 326 -63.71 -58.39 -5.91
C GLU A 326 -64.60 -59.04 -6.98
N LYS A 327 -64.19 -58.99 -8.26
CA LYS A 327 -64.92 -59.64 -9.37
C LYS A 327 -65.01 -61.16 -9.20
N ASN A 328 -63.97 -61.81 -8.68
CA ASN A 328 -64.02 -63.23 -8.35
C ASN A 328 -64.98 -63.53 -7.18
N GLY A 329 -65.04 -62.65 -6.17
CA GLY A 329 -66.03 -62.72 -5.09
C GLY A 329 -67.47 -62.52 -5.59
N GLU A 330 -67.70 -61.57 -6.49
CA GLU A 330 -68.99 -61.40 -7.18
C GLU A 330 -69.38 -62.66 -7.95
N ILE A 331 -68.47 -63.24 -8.75
CA ILE A 331 -68.69 -64.50 -9.49
C ILE A 331 -69.06 -65.63 -8.52
N GLN A 332 -68.34 -65.81 -7.42
CA GLN A 332 -68.70 -66.81 -6.40
C GLN A 332 -70.10 -66.55 -5.80
N SER A 333 -70.44 -65.29 -5.53
CA SER A 333 -71.78 -64.93 -5.03
C SER A 333 -72.88 -65.25 -6.06
N LEU A 334 -72.60 -65.03 -7.35
CA LEU A 334 -73.52 -65.31 -8.46
C LEU A 334 -73.66 -66.82 -8.70
N MET A 335 -72.57 -67.60 -8.63
CA MET A 335 -72.64 -69.06 -8.64
C MET A 335 -73.47 -69.58 -7.46
N THR A 336 -73.28 -69.02 -6.26
CA THR A 336 -74.06 -69.42 -5.07
C THR A 336 -75.55 -69.06 -5.22
N LYS A 337 -75.86 -67.93 -5.87
CA LYS A 337 -77.25 -67.54 -6.21
C LYS A 337 -77.83 -68.44 -7.31
N LEU A 338 -77.07 -68.78 -8.35
CA LEU A 338 -77.48 -69.73 -9.39
C LEU A 338 -77.80 -71.09 -8.77
N GLN A 339 -76.93 -71.66 -7.94
CA GLN A 339 -77.20 -72.94 -7.26
C GLN A 339 -78.44 -72.90 -6.34
N ARG A 340 -78.76 -71.74 -5.74
CA ARG A 340 -80.01 -71.56 -4.98
C ARG A 340 -81.22 -71.46 -5.89
N LEU A 341 -81.11 -70.75 -7.02
CA LEU A 341 -82.17 -70.65 -8.01
C LEU A 341 -82.43 -71.99 -8.70
N GLU A 342 -81.40 -72.76 -9.06
CA GLU A 342 -81.49 -74.14 -9.57
C GLU A 342 -82.18 -75.07 -8.57
N LYS A 343 -81.90 -74.92 -7.26
CA LYS A 343 -82.64 -75.66 -6.21
C LYS A 343 -84.11 -75.27 -6.13
N VAL A 344 -84.41 -73.96 -6.20
CA VAL A 344 -85.81 -73.47 -6.23
C VAL A 344 -86.52 -73.90 -7.51
N GLU A 345 -85.83 -73.93 -8.65
CA GLU A 345 -86.32 -74.41 -9.93
C GLU A 345 -86.57 -75.93 -9.90
N MET A 346 -85.71 -76.73 -9.25
CA MET A 346 -85.99 -78.15 -9.00
C MET A 346 -87.24 -78.33 -8.14
N MET A 347 -87.46 -77.50 -7.11
CA MET A 347 -88.69 -77.57 -6.32
C MET A 347 -89.93 -77.17 -7.14
N LEU A 348 -89.86 -76.10 -7.95
CA LEU A 348 -90.97 -75.69 -8.84
C LEU A 348 -91.25 -76.73 -9.94
N LYS A 349 -90.22 -77.37 -10.51
CA LYS A 349 -90.37 -78.48 -11.48
C LYS A 349 -90.93 -79.76 -10.87
N SER A 350 -90.94 -79.90 -9.54
CA SER A 350 -91.57 -81.03 -8.86
C SER A 350 -93.09 -80.88 -8.65
N GLN A 351 -93.69 -79.78 -9.11
CA GLN A 351 -95.13 -79.53 -9.03
C GLN A 351 -95.78 -79.65 -10.43
N PRO A 352 -96.78 -80.53 -10.62
CA PRO A 352 -97.41 -80.71 -11.93
C PRO A 352 -98.31 -79.51 -12.29
N ALA A 353 -98.07 -78.93 -13.46
CA ALA A 353 -98.97 -77.96 -14.07
C ALA A 353 -99.99 -78.67 -14.97
N ASN A 354 -101.29 -78.46 -14.73
CA ASN A 354 -102.28 -78.09 -15.76
C ASN A 354 -103.66 -77.72 -15.14
N PRO A 355 -104.64 -77.14 -15.89
CA PRO A 355 -105.24 -75.89 -15.44
C PRO A 355 -106.77 -75.85 -15.43
N ALA A 356 -107.32 -74.77 -14.84
CA ALA A 356 -108.64 -74.19 -15.13
C ALA A 356 -109.87 -75.11 -14.89
N PRO A 357 -111.09 -74.61 -15.15
CA PRO A 357 -111.63 -73.28 -14.91
C PRO A 357 -112.72 -73.30 -13.80
N ALA A 358 -113.15 -72.12 -13.36
CA ALA A 358 -114.43 -71.97 -12.64
C ALA A 358 -115.29 -70.97 -13.42
N GLU A 359 -116.27 -71.48 -14.17
CA GLU A 359 -117.29 -70.64 -14.82
C GLU A 359 -118.51 -70.47 -13.90
N SER A 360 -119.09 -69.27 -13.95
CA SER A 360 -120.42 -68.90 -13.44
C SER A 360 -120.59 -68.95 -11.90
N CYS A 361 -121.43 -68.11 -11.27
CA CYS A 361 -122.39 -67.15 -11.81
C CYS A 361 -122.63 -66.03 -10.78
N ASP A 362 -122.38 -64.76 -11.11
CA ASP A 362 -123.49 -63.78 -11.07
C ASP A 362 -123.17 -62.47 -11.80
N ARG A 363 -124.13 -62.01 -12.59
CA ARG A 363 -123.89 -61.15 -13.77
C ARG A 363 -124.53 -59.78 -13.61
N GLN A 364 -123.82 -58.83 -13.00
CA GLN A 364 -123.99 -57.39 -13.31
C GLN A 364 -122.94 -56.42 -12.74
N ASP A 365 -122.09 -56.83 -11.79
CA ASP A 365 -121.01 -55.97 -11.22
C ASP A 365 -119.59 -56.34 -11.71
N GLU A 366 -119.46 -57.46 -12.42
CA GLU A 366 -118.17 -57.91 -12.97
C GLU A 366 -117.55 -56.91 -13.94
N THR A 367 -118.33 -56.19 -14.76
CA THR A 367 -117.75 -55.30 -15.78
C THR A 367 -117.03 -54.12 -15.16
N TYR A 368 -117.60 -53.46 -14.14
CA TYR A 368 -116.94 -52.34 -13.47
C TYR A 368 -115.72 -52.79 -12.66
N TYR A 369 -115.81 -53.94 -11.99
CA TYR A 369 -114.67 -54.51 -11.26
C TYR A 369 -113.55 -54.98 -12.20
N THR A 370 -113.90 -55.58 -13.34
CA THR A 370 -112.94 -56.03 -14.37
C THR A 370 -112.31 -54.85 -15.08
N ASP A 371 -113.07 -53.82 -15.45
CA ASP A 371 -112.54 -52.58 -16.05
C ASP A 371 -111.61 -51.85 -15.08
N LEU A 372 -111.95 -51.81 -13.78
CA LEU A 372 -111.08 -51.23 -12.75
C LEU A 372 -109.79 -52.05 -12.55
N LEU A 373 -109.88 -53.39 -12.57
CA LEU A 373 -108.71 -54.27 -12.54
C LEU A 373 -107.86 -54.14 -13.80
N GLN A 374 -108.47 -54.04 -14.98
CA GLN A 374 -107.80 -53.88 -16.26
C GLN A 374 -107.15 -52.49 -16.39
N MET A 375 -107.79 -51.44 -15.88
CA MET A 375 -107.19 -50.11 -15.76
C MET A 375 -106.02 -50.11 -14.78
N LYS A 376 -106.15 -50.77 -13.61
CA LYS A 376 -105.02 -50.95 -12.68
C LYS A 376 -103.88 -51.74 -13.33
N LEU A 377 -104.17 -52.83 -14.03
CA LEU A 377 -103.17 -53.64 -14.74
C LEU A 377 -102.47 -52.81 -15.81
N ASN A 378 -103.22 -52.11 -16.67
CA ASN A 378 -102.68 -51.22 -17.71
C ASN A 378 -101.83 -50.08 -17.12
N ASN A 379 -102.21 -49.52 -15.97
CA ASN A 379 -101.38 -48.54 -15.27
C ASN A 379 -100.09 -49.17 -14.72
N THR A 380 -100.16 -50.35 -14.09
CA THR A 380 -98.96 -51.06 -13.62
C THR A 380 -98.02 -51.49 -14.75
N VAL A 381 -98.56 -51.82 -15.94
CA VAL A 381 -97.76 -52.11 -17.13
C VAL A 381 -97.07 -50.83 -17.62
N LYS A 382 -97.79 -49.72 -17.76
CA LYS A 382 -97.20 -48.42 -18.15
C LYS A 382 -96.16 -47.91 -17.16
N ASP A 383 -96.37 -48.11 -15.86
CA ASP A 383 -95.39 -47.74 -14.84
C ASP A 383 -94.18 -48.69 -14.83
N ALA A 384 -94.37 -49.97 -15.15
CA ALA A 384 -93.26 -50.90 -15.39
C ALA A 384 -92.46 -50.57 -16.66
N GLU A 385 -93.12 -50.12 -17.74
CA GLU A 385 -92.47 -49.61 -18.95
C GLU A 385 -91.65 -48.35 -18.65
N ARG A 386 -92.24 -47.36 -17.96
CA ARG A 386 -91.54 -46.14 -17.51
C ARG A 386 -90.32 -46.43 -16.63
N LEU A 387 -90.46 -47.31 -15.65
CA LEU A 387 -89.34 -47.74 -14.79
C LEU A 387 -88.29 -48.53 -15.58
N GLY A 388 -88.69 -49.27 -16.62
CA GLY A 388 -87.79 -49.92 -17.57
C GLY A 388 -86.96 -48.93 -18.38
N ASP A 389 -87.62 -47.91 -18.94
CA ASP A 389 -86.96 -46.82 -19.68
C ASP A 389 -86.00 -46.03 -18.79
N GLU A 390 -86.42 -45.65 -17.58
CA GLU A 390 -85.60 -44.93 -16.61
C GLU A 390 -84.38 -45.76 -16.17
N LEU A 391 -84.56 -47.06 -15.91
CA LEU A 391 -83.47 -47.99 -15.62
C LEU A 391 -82.51 -48.15 -16.81
N SER A 392 -83.02 -48.15 -18.04
CA SER A 392 -82.20 -48.22 -19.25
C SER A 392 -81.34 -46.96 -19.44
N LEU A 393 -81.93 -45.77 -19.19
CA LEU A 393 -81.25 -44.49 -19.23
C LEU A 393 -80.19 -44.39 -18.13
N GLN A 394 -80.49 -44.86 -16.91
CA GLN A 394 -79.54 -44.89 -15.81
C GLN A 394 -78.37 -45.84 -16.08
N ARG A 395 -78.60 -46.99 -16.73
CA ARG A 395 -77.54 -47.90 -17.22
C ARG A 395 -76.68 -47.26 -18.31
N MET A 396 -77.28 -46.57 -19.27
CA MET A 396 -76.52 -45.86 -20.32
C MET A 396 -75.65 -44.75 -19.71
N LYS A 397 -76.21 -43.99 -18.77
CA LYS A 397 -75.50 -42.92 -18.05
C LYS A 397 -74.31 -43.47 -17.26
N SER A 398 -74.51 -44.50 -16.44
CA SER A 398 -73.43 -45.09 -15.63
C SER A 398 -72.33 -45.75 -16.47
N LEU A 399 -72.67 -46.36 -17.61
CA LEU A 399 -71.69 -46.83 -18.59
C LEU A 399 -70.88 -45.67 -19.19
N SER A 400 -71.52 -44.56 -19.56
CA SER A 400 -70.82 -43.38 -20.11
C SER A 400 -69.92 -42.69 -19.08
N GLU A 401 -70.33 -42.67 -17.80
CA GLU A 401 -69.54 -42.15 -16.68
C GLU A 401 -68.34 -43.06 -16.36
N SER A 402 -68.54 -44.38 -16.38
CA SER A 402 -67.47 -45.38 -16.24
C SER A 402 -66.43 -45.30 -17.37
N GLN A 403 -66.89 -45.17 -18.63
CA GLN A 403 -65.98 -44.98 -19.76
C GLN A 403 -65.20 -43.66 -19.64
N ARG A 404 -65.86 -42.55 -19.27
CA ARG A 404 -65.20 -41.26 -19.04
C ARG A 404 -64.16 -41.35 -17.92
N ALA A 405 -64.47 -42.03 -16.82
CA ALA A 405 -63.53 -42.25 -15.73
C ALA A 405 -62.29 -43.02 -16.20
N LEU A 406 -62.48 -44.12 -16.95
CA LEU A 406 -61.39 -44.94 -17.49
C LEU A 406 -60.53 -44.17 -18.52
N GLU A 407 -61.13 -43.29 -19.33
CA GLU A 407 -60.38 -42.38 -20.21
C GLU A 407 -59.57 -41.33 -19.44
N LEU A 408 -60.09 -40.82 -18.32
CA LEU A 408 -59.35 -39.91 -17.43
C LEU A 408 -58.20 -40.64 -16.72
N GLU A 409 -58.38 -41.88 -16.26
CA GLU A 409 -57.30 -42.70 -15.68
C GLU A 409 -56.17 -42.96 -16.70
N ARG A 410 -56.52 -43.30 -17.95
CA ARG A 410 -55.53 -43.46 -19.04
C ARG A 410 -54.74 -42.17 -19.29
N LYS A 411 -55.42 -41.02 -19.31
CA LYS A 411 -54.78 -39.70 -19.47
C LYS A 411 -53.89 -39.37 -18.27
N LEU A 412 -54.36 -39.61 -17.04
CA LEU A 412 -53.58 -39.43 -15.81
C LEU A 412 -52.29 -40.26 -15.84
N PHE A 413 -52.40 -41.56 -16.12
CA PHE A 413 -51.24 -42.45 -16.22
C PHE A 413 -50.22 -42.01 -17.29
N SER A 414 -50.69 -41.58 -18.47
CA SER A 414 -49.79 -41.05 -19.50
C SER A 414 -49.09 -39.76 -19.07
N SER A 415 -49.81 -38.85 -18.40
CA SER A 415 -49.24 -37.60 -17.86
C SER A 415 -48.24 -37.86 -16.73
N GLU A 416 -48.50 -38.83 -15.86
CA GLU A 416 -47.62 -39.20 -14.75
C GLU A 416 -46.35 -39.88 -15.26
N ARG A 417 -46.44 -40.73 -16.29
CA ARG A 417 -45.28 -41.32 -16.96
C ARG A 417 -44.41 -40.24 -17.63
N LEU A 418 -45.02 -39.26 -18.31
CA LEU A 418 -44.30 -38.13 -18.89
C LEU A 418 -43.65 -37.25 -17.81
N LEU A 419 -44.31 -37.04 -16.66
CA LEU A 419 -43.75 -36.33 -15.51
C LEU A 419 -42.53 -37.07 -14.93
N LYS A 420 -42.63 -38.39 -14.71
CA LYS A 420 -41.52 -39.24 -14.23
C LYS A 420 -40.33 -39.21 -15.20
N GLN A 421 -40.57 -39.24 -16.52
CA GLN A 421 -39.54 -39.07 -17.54
C GLN A 421 -38.88 -37.68 -17.48
N ALA A 422 -39.67 -36.61 -17.44
CA ALA A 422 -39.18 -35.24 -17.34
C ALA A 422 -38.38 -34.98 -16.05
N GLN A 423 -38.72 -35.65 -14.94
CA GLN A 423 -37.93 -35.61 -13.70
C GLN A 423 -36.58 -36.32 -13.85
N SER A 424 -36.53 -37.50 -14.50
CA SER A 424 -35.26 -38.15 -14.89
C SER A 424 -34.38 -37.21 -15.70
N ASP A 425 -34.95 -36.56 -16.71
CA ASP A 425 -34.17 -35.78 -17.66
C ASP A 425 -33.75 -34.42 -17.08
N LYS A 426 -34.56 -33.84 -16.16
CA LYS A 426 -34.14 -32.73 -15.30
C LYS A 426 -32.91 -33.10 -14.46
N ILE A 427 -32.88 -34.28 -13.83
CA ILE A 427 -31.73 -34.72 -13.03
C ILE A 427 -30.49 -34.94 -13.92
N LYS A 428 -30.65 -35.54 -15.10
CA LYS A 428 -29.54 -35.69 -16.08
C LYS A 428 -28.99 -34.35 -16.55
N LEU A 429 -29.86 -33.39 -16.85
CA LEU A 429 -29.46 -32.02 -17.23
C LEU A 429 -28.79 -31.29 -16.05
N GLN A 430 -29.27 -31.45 -14.82
CA GLN A 430 -28.61 -30.90 -13.63
C GLN A 430 -27.20 -31.47 -13.45
N LEU A 431 -27.02 -32.79 -13.57
CA LEU A 431 -25.70 -33.43 -13.56
C LEU A 431 -24.80 -32.89 -14.68
N ARG A 432 -25.33 -32.66 -15.89
CA ARG A 432 -24.55 -32.13 -17.00
C ARG A 432 -24.19 -30.65 -16.84
N VAL A 433 -25.09 -29.84 -16.27
CA VAL A 433 -24.79 -28.45 -15.91
C VAL A 433 -23.74 -28.39 -14.81
N GLU A 434 -23.84 -29.23 -13.78
CA GLU A 434 -22.78 -29.40 -12.78
C GLU A 434 -21.45 -29.79 -13.47
N GLU A 435 -21.40 -30.83 -14.31
CA GLU A 435 -20.18 -31.22 -15.06
C GLU A 435 -19.57 -30.09 -15.89
N LEU A 436 -20.40 -29.26 -16.54
CA LEU A 436 -19.94 -28.12 -17.33
C LEU A 436 -19.43 -26.99 -16.44
N GLN A 437 -20.12 -26.67 -15.34
CA GLN A 437 -19.62 -25.74 -14.32
C GLN A 437 -18.24 -26.19 -13.79
N HIS A 438 -18.04 -27.49 -13.53
CA HIS A 438 -16.74 -28.02 -13.11
C HIS A 438 -15.64 -27.93 -14.19
N LYS A 439 -16.00 -27.97 -15.48
CA LYS A 439 -15.04 -27.86 -16.59
C LYS A 439 -14.70 -26.42 -16.94
N TYR A 440 -15.58 -25.48 -16.63
CA TYR A 440 -15.49 -24.07 -17.06
C TYR A 440 -15.48 -23.05 -15.90
N GLU A 441 -15.48 -23.48 -14.63
CA GLU A 441 -15.20 -22.58 -13.49
C GLU A 441 -13.77 -22.00 -13.62
N PRO A 442 -13.61 -20.67 -13.76
CA PRO A 442 -12.31 -20.03 -13.61
C PRO A 442 -11.88 -20.17 -12.15
N LYS A 443 -10.61 -20.53 -11.91
CA LYS A 443 -10.08 -20.77 -10.55
C LYS A 443 -10.10 -19.54 -9.63
N ASP A 444 -10.38 -18.35 -10.16
CA ASP A 444 -10.16 -17.06 -9.51
C ASP A 444 -11.45 -16.27 -9.21
N ALA A 445 -12.60 -16.95 -9.09
CA ALA A 445 -13.88 -16.32 -8.72
C ALA A 445 -14.17 -16.29 -7.20
N LYS A 446 -13.28 -16.84 -6.35
CA LYS A 446 -13.39 -16.67 -4.89
C LYS A 446 -12.85 -15.31 -4.47
N LYS A 447 -13.73 -14.31 -4.49
CA LYS A 447 -13.50 -12.98 -3.92
C LYS A 447 -13.15 -13.09 -2.43
N ASN A 448 -11.87 -13.08 -2.10
CA ASN A 448 -11.44 -12.75 -0.73
C ASN A 448 -11.88 -11.31 -0.45
N PRO A 449 -12.59 -11.01 0.66
CA PRO A 449 -12.88 -9.64 1.03
C PRO A 449 -11.57 -8.96 1.43
N ILE A 450 -11.02 -8.16 0.51
CA ILE A 450 -9.82 -7.37 0.76
C ILE A 450 -10.11 -6.48 1.98
N GLN A 451 -9.33 -6.68 3.04
CA GLN A 451 -9.44 -5.88 4.26
C GLN A 451 -9.31 -4.40 3.90
N LYS A 452 -10.24 -3.59 4.42
CA LYS A 452 -10.30 -2.14 4.15
C LYS A 452 -9.02 -1.47 4.65
N ARG A 453 -8.07 -1.20 3.75
CA ARG A 453 -7.03 -0.20 4.03
C ARG A 453 -7.73 1.14 4.23
N LYS A 454 -7.64 1.68 5.45
CA LYS A 454 -8.06 3.06 5.73
C LYS A 454 -7.25 3.96 4.78
N LYS A 455 -7.93 4.74 3.94
CA LYS A 455 -7.30 5.88 3.27
C LYS A 455 -7.24 6.99 4.31
N GLU A 456 -6.05 7.35 4.72
CA GLU A 456 -5.84 8.60 5.45
C GLU A 456 -6.20 9.75 4.51
N LYS A 457 -6.99 10.70 5.01
CA LYS A 457 -7.29 11.95 4.31
C LYS A 457 -6.40 13.02 4.93
N LEU A 458 -5.52 13.61 4.11
CA LEU A 458 -4.92 14.90 4.43
C LEU A 458 -6.05 15.96 4.40
N PRO A 459 -6.21 16.80 5.43
CA PRO A 459 -6.98 18.02 5.32
C PRO A 459 -6.17 18.99 4.45
N VAL A 460 -6.72 19.34 3.28
CA VAL A 460 -6.32 20.57 2.59
C VAL A 460 -7.43 21.56 2.87
N ASP A 461 -7.13 22.60 3.64
CA ASP A 461 -8.04 23.72 3.83
C ASP A 461 -8.23 24.43 2.49
N ILE A 462 -9.44 24.31 1.94
CA ILE A 462 -9.95 25.20 0.91
C ILE A 462 -11.28 25.72 1.43
N THR A 463 -11.28 27.01 1.74
CA THR A 463 -12.46 27.78 2.12
C THR A 463 -13.53 27.75 1.02
N PRO A 464 -14.76 27.28 1.29
CA PRO A 464 -15.86 27.47 0.37
C PRO A 464 -16.47 28.85 0.61
N SER A 465 -16.15 29.80 -0.26
CA SER A 465 -16.96 31.01 -0.42
C SER A 465 -18.28 30.66 -1.12
N GLU A 466 -19.33 31.37 -0.77
CA GLU A 466 -20.72 31.10 -1.16
C GLU A 466 -20.99 31.35 -2.65
N GLU A 467 -22.00 30.67 -3.23
CA GLU A 467 -23.20 31.37 -3.73
C GLU A 467 -24.36 30.41 -4.11
N THR A 468 -25.49 30.58 -3.41
CA THR A 468 -26.90 30.48 -3.85
C THR A 468 -27.33 29.39 -4.86
N THR A 469 -28.20 28.44 -4.50
CA THR A 469 -29.69 28.56 -4.51
C THR A 469 -30.33 27.18 -4.16
N ILE A 470 -31.61 26.95 -3.81
CA ILE A 470 -32.80 27.82 -3.59
C ILE A 470 -33.78 27.21 -2.53
N ASP A 471 -34.50 28.09 -1.82
CA ASP A 471 -35.82 27.99 -1.15
C ASP A 471 -36.40 26.65 -0.57
N LYS A 472 -36.68 26.64 0.76
CA LYS A 472 -38.06 26.52 1.30
C LYS A 472 -38.18 26.78 2.82
N GLY A 473 -38.65 28.00 3.12
CA GLY A 473 -39.33 28.55 4.31
C GLY A 473 -39.33 27.89 5.71
N GLN A 474 -39.06 28.71 6.74
CA GLN A 474 -40.07 29.10 7.76
C GLN A 474 -39.64 30.34 8.59
N HIS A 475 -40.63 31.13 9.04
CA HIS A 475 -40.56 32.30 9.95
C HIS A 475 -39.67 32.08 11.21
N VAL A 476 -39.03 33.08 11.83
CA VAL A 476 -39.61 34.17 12.67
C VAL A 476 -38.63 35.38 12.82
N VAL A 477 -39.11 36.50 13.36
CA VAL A 477 -38.56 37.88 13.31
C VAL A 477 -37.77 38.33 14.56
N ALA A 478 -36.66 39.07 14.36
CA ALA A 478 -36.11 40.19 15.16
C ALA A 478 -34.90 40.77 14.38
N VAL A 479 -34.83 42.00 13.85
CA VAL A 479 -35.06 43.38 14.35
C VAL A 479 -33.99 43.87 15.34
N GLU A 480 -32.95 44.52 14.80
CA GLU A 480 -32.34 45.83 15.14
C GLU A 480 -31.20 46.06 14.10
N MET A 481 -31.17 47.12 13.28
CA MET A 481 -30.85 48.55 13.55
C MET A 481 -29.48 48.75 14.25
N ASP A 482 -28.57 49.64 13.80
CA ASP A 482 -28.50 50.49 12.59
C ASP A 482 -27.09 51.16 12.46
N VAL A 483 -26.88 51.99 11.43
CA VAL A 483 -25.96 53.19 11.44
C VAL A 483 -24.42 52.97 11.29
N THR A 484 -24.00 52.75 10.03
CA THR A 484 -23.17 53.65 9.16
C THR A 484 -21.80 54.28 9.55
N ASN A 485 -20.90 54.28 8.54
CA ASN A 485 -20.00 55.36 8.06
C ASN A 485 -18.73 55.75 8.88
N THR A 486 -17.58 56.16 8.30
CA THR A 486 -17.13 56.42 6.90
C THR A 486 -15.60 56.61 6.84
N LYS A 487 -14.95 56.28 5.69
CA LYS A 487 -13.76 56.94 5.02
C LYS A 487 -12.52 57.35 5.85
N THR A 488 -11.27 57.33 5.36
CA THR A 488 -10.59 56.93 4.10
C THR A 488 -9.12 56.57 4.46
N GLU A 489 -8.11 56.34 3.60
CA GLU A 489 -7.89 56.57 2.14
C GLU A 489 -7.00 55.44 1.54
N ASP A 490 -6.48 55.62 0.32
CA ASP A 490 -5.72 54.65 -0.50
C ASP A 490 -4.42 55.31 -1.04
N PRO A 491 -3.35 54.62 -1.54
CA PRO A 491 -3.41 53.99 -2.89
C PRO A 491 -2.41 52.86 -3.27
N ALA A 492 -2.76 52.03 -4.28
CA ALA A 492 -1.95 51.58 -5.46
C ALA A 492 -2.54 50.27 -6.08
N ALA A 493 -3.37 50.33 -7.13
CA ALA A 493 -3.00 50.32 -8.57
C ALA A 493 -2.70 48.93 -9.19
N HIS A 494 -3.54 48.47 -10.15
CA HIS A 494 -3.21 47.95 -11.51
C HIS A 494 -4.35 47.12 -12.20
N THR A 495 -5.13 47.82 -13.04
CA THR A 495 -5.63 47.44 -14.39
C THR A 495 -6.17 46.03 -14.77
N SER A 496 -7.49 46.00 -15.11
CA SER A 496 -8.16 45.30 -16.26
C SER A 496 -8.39 43.76 -16.22
N PRO A 497 -9.28 43.16 -17.05
CA PRO A 497 -10.21 43.74 -18.06
C PRO A 497 -11.70 43.26 -17.96
N THR A 498 -12.55 43.81 -18.84
CA THR A 498 -13.96 43.41 -19.08
C THR A 498 -14.09 42.46 -20.28
N ALA A 499 -15.04 41.52 -20.28
CA ALA A 499 -15.45 40.82 -21.51
C ALA A 499 -16.94 40.34 -21.51
N GLU A 500 -17.71 40.87 -22.45
CA GLU A 500 -18.87 40.25 -23.09
C GLU A 500 -18.42 39.03 -23.94
N ALA A 501 -19.24 38.09 -24.45
CA ALA A 501 -20.57 37.55 -24.14
C ALA A 501 -20.85 36.36 -25.13
N VAL A 502 -22.06 35.75 -25.09
CA VAL A 502 -22.68 34.92 -26.17
C VAL A 502 -22.03 33.52 -26.42
N ASN A 503 -22.63 32.41 -25.96
CA ASN A 503 -23.58 31.50 -26.66
C ASN A 503 -23.12 30.97 -28.05
N ALA A 504 -23.49 29.78 -28.53
CA ALA A 504 -24.07 28.52 -27.99
C ALA A 504 -24.14 27.49 -29.16
N THR A 505 -24.13 26.17 -28.90
CA THR A 505 -24.22 25.18 -30.01
C THR A 505 -25.05 23.92 -29.69
N GLN A 506 -26.30 23.91 -30.16
CA GLN A 506 -27.07 22.76 -30.66
C GLN A 506 -28.00 23.34 -31.76
N GLY A 507 -28.27 22.73 -32.92
CA GLY A 507 -27.88 21.42 -33.46
C GLY A 507 -29.07 20.77 -34.18
N VAL A 508 -29.12 20.77 -35.52
CA VAL A 508 -30.20 20.14 -36.33
C VAL A 508 -29.64 19.56 -37.64
N CYS A 509 -30.18 18.43 -38.09
CA CYS A 509 -29.80 17.69 -39.30
C CYS A 509 -30.79 17.88 -40.48
N SER A 510 -30.44 17.28 -41.63
CA SER A 510 -31.15 17.20 -42.95
C SER A 510 -30.65 18.24 -43.98
N GLY A 511 -30.28 17.90 -45.22
CA GLY A 511 -30.09 16.60 -45.90
C GLY A 511 -30.09 16.79 -47.44
N GLY A 512 -29.39 15.95 -48.22
CA GLY A 512 -29.55 15.92 -49.69
C GLY A 512 -28.31 15.59 -50.56
N SER A 513 -28.54 14.70 -51.55
CA SER A 513 -27.77 14.42 -52.80
C SER A 513 -26.32 13.90 -52.77
N GLU A 514 -26.18 12.66 -53.23
CA GLU A 514 -25.03 11.96 -53.88
C GLU A 514 -24.60 12.59 -55.24
N PRO A 515 -23.48 12.20 -55.93
CA PRO A 515 -22.84 10.86 -55.95
C PRO A 515 -21.27 10.72 -55.99
N GLU A 516 -20.84 9.47 -55.71
CA GLU A 516 -19.70 8.63 -56.20
C GLU A 516 -18.63 9.12 -57.24
N PRO A 517 -17.48 8.40 -57.48
CA PRO A 517 -16.59 7.65 -56.55
C PRO A 517 -15.05 7.62 -56.90
N ARG A 518 -14.15 7.60 -55.89
CA ARG A 518 -12.76 7.00 -55.90
C ARG A 518 -11.74 7.60 -56.93
N PRO A 519 -10.43 7.17 -57.01
CA PRO A 519 -9.62 6.26 -56.17
C PRO A 519 -8.21 6.80 -55.73
N ALA A 520 -7.48 5.94 -55.01
CA ALA A 520 -6.00 5.72 -55.05
C ALA A 520 -4.96 6.74 -54.51
N LYS A 521 -4.26 6.29 -53.45
CA LYS A 521 -2.79 6.27 -53.23
C LYS A 521 -1.91 7.28 -54.00
N CYS A 522 -1.24 8.18 -53.27
CA CYS A 522 -0.04 8.89 -53.73
C CYS A 522 1.26 8.28 -53.17
N VAL A 523 2.34 8.38 -53.96
CA VAL A 523 3.66 7.80 -53.71
C VAL A 523 4.73 8.73 -54.32
N LYS A 524 5.82 8.99 -53.56
CA LYS A 524 7.19 9.39 -53.97
C LYS A 524 7.54 10.82 -54.48
N ILE A 525 8.73 11.26 -54.01
CA ILE A 525 9.82 12.01 -54.70
C ILE A 525 9.51 13.51 -54.96
N SER A 526 10.43 14.48 -54.92
CA SER A 526 11.91 14.59 -55.12
C SER A 526 12.49 15.76 -54.26
N ALA A 527 13.77 16.17 -54.32
CA ALA A 527 15.11 15.56 -54.51
C ALA A 527 16.17 16.71 -54.57
N ASP A 528 17.45 16.36 -54.46
CA ASP A 528 18.69 17.02 -54.98
C ASP A 528 19.76 17.41 -53.93
N GLU A 529 21.07 17.44 -54.25
CA GLU A 529 21.98 16.33 -54.60
C GLU A 529 23.47 16.72 -54.23
N PRO A 530 24.60 16.03 -54.61
CA PRO A 530 25.70 15.79 -53.65
C PRO A 530 27.12 16.24 -54.11
N VAL A 531 28.16 16.00 -53.28
CA VAL A 531 29.58 15.98 -53.72
C VAL A 531 30.44 14.92 -52.96
N VAL A 532 30.81 13.85 -53.69
CA VAL A 532 32.13 13.15 -53.82
C VAL A 532 32.94 12.61 -52.59
N ILE A 533 33.57 11.44 -52.84
CA ILE A 533 34.29 10.42 -52.01
C ILE A 533 35.82 10.61 -52.22
N PRO A 534 36.82 10.30 -51.31
CA PRO A 534 37.11 8.92 -50.86
C PRO A 534 37.81 8.63 -49.50
N SER A 535 37.64 7.38 -49.05
CA SER A 535 38.43 6.68 -48.00
C SER A 535 39.73 6.07 -48.55
N PRO A 536 40.67 5.59 -47.70
CA PRO A 536 40.68 4.18 -47.24
C PRO A 536 41.05 4.06 -45.73
N SER A 537 41.33 2.92 -45.06
CA SER A 537 41.58 1.51 -45.43
C SER A 537 41.05 0.52 -44.34
N SER A 538 40.98 -0.77 -44.68
CA SER A 538 40.89 -1.92 -43.74
C SER A 538 42.26 -2.67 -43.67
N PRO A 539 42.51 -3.82 -42.97
CA PRO A 539 41.69 -5.03 -42.72
C PRO A 539 41.53 -5.40 -41.20
N VAL A 540 40.58 -6.19 -40.69
CA VAL A 540 40.03 -7.54 -41.03
C VAL A 540 40.94 -8.73 -40.68
N THR A 541 40.53 -9.51 -39.66
CA THR A 541 40.80 -10.95 -39.53
C THR A 541 39.57 -11.65 -38.92
N GLU A 542 39.19 -12.81 -39.45
CA GLU A 542 37.99 -13.59 -39.07
C GLU A 542 38.30 -14.73 -38.06
N CYS A 543 37.30 -15.18 -37.27
CA CYS A 543 36.73 -16.55 -37.31
C CYS A 543 36.09 -17.02 -35.98
N LYS A 544 34.86 -17.59 -36.09
CA LYS A 544 34.28 -18.80 -35.40
C LYS A 544 34.37 -18.92 -33.85
N GLY A 545 33.40 -19.45 -33.09
CA GLY A 545 32.08 -20.03 -33.39
C GLY A 545 31.79 -21.27 -32.51
N MET A 546 30.63 -21.32 -31.81
CA MET A 546 30.10 -22.45 -30.97
C MET A 546 30.99 -22.85 -29.75
N GLU A 547 30.53 -23.46 -28.64
CA GLU A 547 29.21 -23.98 -28.21
C GLU A 547 29.08 -24.01 -26.66
N GLU A 548 27.85 -24.07 -26.16
CA GLU A 548 27.26 -24.50 -24.87
C GLU A 548 28.01 -24.67 -23.49
N ASN A 549 27.25 -24.30 -22.44
CA ASN A 549 27.09 -24.90 -21.11
C ASN A 549 28.30 -25.16 -20.17
N LEU A 550 28.30 -24.48 -19.00
CA LEU A 550 28.36 -25.15 -17.69
C LEU A 550 27.96 -24.22 -16.52
N GLN A 551 27.69 -24.85 -15.38
CA GLN A 551 27.00 -24.30 -14.20
C GLN A 551 27.89 -23.44 -13.28
N GLN A 552 27.27 -22.38 -12.74
CA GLN A 552 27.03 -22.14 -11.31
C GLN A 552 28.18 -22.25 -10.27
N ASP A 553 28.14 -21.28 -9.34
CA ASP A 553 28.80 -21.22 -8.02
C ASP A 553 30.24 -20.69 -7.87
N LYS A 554 30.28 -19.44 -7.41
CA LYS A 554 30.94 -18.93 -6.18
C LYS A 554 32.46 -19.10 -5.99
N ARG A 555 33.09 -17.92 -5.86
CA ARG A 555 34.08 -17.53 -4.83
C ARG A 555 35.37 -18.35 -4.74
N GLU A 556 36.46 -17.76 -5.22
CA GLU A 556 37.75 -17.81 -4.52
C GLU A 556 38.38 -16.43 -4.38
N ASP A 557 39.06 -16.22 -3.24
CA ASP A 557 39.71 -14.98 -2.87
C ASP A 557 40.90 -14.63 -3.77
N ARG A 558 40.94 -13.38 -4.24
CA ARG A 558 42.20 -12.71 -4.60
C ARG A 558 42.30 -11.33 -3.98
N ARG A 559 42.87 -11.29 -2.77
CA ARG A 559 43.45 -10.09 -2.15
C ARG A 559 44.44 -9.44 -3.13
N LYS A 560 44.01 -8.40 -3.84
CA LYS A 560 44.94 -7.52 -4.56
C LYS A 560 45.63 -6.63 -3.54
N LYS A 561 46.93 -6.85 -3.33
CA LYS A 561 47.78 -5.90 -2.60
C LYS A 561 47.78 -4.58 -3.39
N LEU A 562 47.45 -3.46 -2.75
CA LEU A 562 47.79 -2.16 -3.33
C LEU A 562 49.31 -2.01 -3.28
N THR A 563 49.93 -1.84 -4.45
CA THR A 563 51.28 -1.32 -4.57
C THR A 563 51.27 0.15 -4.14
N VAL A 564 52.03 0.46 -3.09
CA VAL A 564 52.37 1.85 -2.76
C VAL A 564 53.42 2.31 -3.75
N GLU A 565 53.06 3.23 -4.66
CA GLU A 565 54.04 3.93 -5.47
C GLU A 565 54.79 4.94 -4.58
N VAL A 566 56.00 4.58 -4.18
CA VAL A 566 56.91 5.48 -3.47
C VAL A 566 57.51 6.43 -4.50
N ILE A 567 56.92 7.63 -4.61
CA ILE A 567 57.49 8.72 -5.40
C ILE A 567 58.86 9.08 -4.81
N HIS A 568 59.92 8.63 -5.48
CA HIS A 568 61.27 9.07 -5.19
C HIS A 568 61.46 10.45 -5.81
N VAL A 569 61.43 11.48 -4.96
CA VAL A 569 61.84 12.83 -5.35
C VAL A 569 63.36 12.83 -5.45
N ASN A 570 63.88 12.75 -6.68
CA ASN A 570 65.31 12.92 -6.93
C ASN A 570 65.69 14.38 -6.68
N SER A 571 66.43 14.64 -5.60
CA SER A 571 67.04 15.95 -5.35
C SER A 571 68.09 16.26 -6.42
N SER A 572 67.68 16.97 -7.47
CA SER A 572 68.62 17.57 -8.42
C SER A 572 69.45 18.64 -7.71
N THR A 573 70.72 18.36 -7.47
CA THR A 573 71.69 19.30 -6.93
C THR A 573 71.79 20.52 -7.86
N SER A 574 71.29 21.67 -7.39
CA SER A 574 71.48 22.94 -8.09
C SER A 574 72.97 23.32 -8.09
N MET A 575 73.46 23.79 -9.23
CA MET A 575 74.86 24.18 -9.43
C MET A 575 75.14 25.56 -8.82
N GLU A 576 75.30 25.60 -7.50
CA GLU A 576 75.65 26.80 -6.76
C GLU A 576 77.12 26.72 -6.31
N ASN A 577 78.05 27.14 -7.18
CA ASN A 577 79.43 27.59 -6.88
C ASN A 577 80.30 27.73 -8.17
N GLN A 578 80.02 28.71 -9.04
CA GLN A 578 80.99 29.20 -10.03
C GLN A 578 80.82 30.71 -10.32
N CYS A 579 81.36 31.56 -9.45
CA CYS A 579 81.87 32.90 -9.80
C CYS A 579 82.74 33.46 -8.68
N ALA A 580 84.01 33.04 -8.67
CA ALA A 580 85.11 33.78 -8.06
C ALA A 580 86.18 33.96 -9.15
N GLN A 581 86.82 35.14 -9.17
CA GLN A 581 87.77 35.62 -10.20
C GLN A 581 87.14 36.07 -11.54
N GLN A 582 86.74 37.34 -11.60
CA GLN A 582 87.55 38.35 -12.30
C GLN A 582 87.41 39.72 -11.64
#